data_AF-A0A2E7I5R5-F1
#
_entry.id   AF-A0A2E7I5R5-F1
#
_cell.length_a   1.000
_cell.length_b   1.000
_cell.length_c   1.000
_cell.angle_alpha   90.00
_cell.angle_beta   90.00
_cell.angle_gamma   90.00
#
_symmetry.space_group_name_H-M   'P 1'
#
loop_
_entity.id
_entity.type
_entity.pdbx_description
1 polymer ?
#
loop_
_entity_poly.entity_id
_entity_poly.type
_entity_poly.pdbx_seq_one_letter_code
_entity_poly.pdbx_strand_id
1 'polypeptide(L)' 'MGDTAPTVEAFDGVKLALLSNRLDGVVKKMANTLLRTGRSGVLNMARDFSCCIVTADHQLLTATESLPI' A
#
# COMPACT_ATOMS: atom_id res chain seq x y z
N MET A 1 -27.28 -17.09 30.59
CA MET A 1 -25.93 -17.01 31.18
C MET A 1 -24.96 -17.43 30.08
N GLY A 2 -24.17 -16.47 29.58
CA GLY A 2 -23.06 -16.75 28.64
C GLY A 2 -23.33 -16.45 27.16
N ASP A 3 -23.58 -15.19 26.80
CA ASP A 3 -23.33 -14.70 25.45
C ASP A 3 -21.81 -14.58 25.28
N THR A 4 -21.19 -15.46 24.48
CA THR A 4 -19.75 -15.41 24.18
C THR A 4 -19.56 -14.70 22.85
N ALA A 5 -19.68 -13.37 22.89
CA ALA A 5 -19.21 -12.53 21.80
C ALA A 5 -17.69 -12.70 21.65
N PRO A 6 -17.16 -12.79 20.42
CA PRO A 6 -15.72 -12.88 20.20
C PRO A 6 -15.06 -11.63 20.77
N THR A 7 -14.16 -11.82 21.73
CA THR A 7 -13.30 -10.75 22.25
C THR A 7 -12.40 -10.30 21.11
N VAL A 8 -12.77 -9.19 20.46
CA VAL A 8 -11.88 -8.46 19.58
C VAL A 8 -10.67 -8.10 20.42
N GLU A 9 -9.56 -8.84 20.25
CA GLU A 9 -8.26 -8.41 20.77
C GLU A 9 -8.10 -6.96 20.34
N ALA A 10 -8.08 -6.04 21.30
CA ALA A 10 -8.00 -4.62 21.03
C ALA A 10 -6.85 -4.39 20.06
N PHE A 11 -7.17 -3.97 18.84
CA PHE A 11 -6.21 -3.80 17.75
C PHE A 11 -5.00 -3.01 18.27
N ASP A 12 -3.86 -3.66 18.39
CA ASP A 12 -2.64 -3.03 18.87
C ASP A 12 -2.23 -1.95 17.87
N GLY A 13 -2.41 -0.68 18.25
CA GLY A 13 -2.11 0.47 17.41
C GLY A 13 -0.66 0.49 16.93
N VAL A 14 0.27 -0.10 17.69
CA VAL A 14 1.67 -0.23 17.30
C VAL A 14 1.82 -1.26 16.17
N LYS A 15 1.16 -2.42 16.28
CA LYS A 15 1.14 -3.42 15.19
C LYS A 15 0.47 -2.88 13.94
N LEU A 16 -0.61 -2.12 14.08
CA LEU A 16 -1.28 -1.49 12.94
C LEU A 16 -0.39 -0.46 12.26
N ALA A 17 0.29 0.40 13.03
CA ALA A 17 1.25 1.36 12.50
C ALA A 17 2.43 0.67 11.80
N LEU A 18 2.95 -0.41 12.39
CA LEU A 18 4.01 -1.21 11.78
C LEU A 18 3.56 -1.85 10.46
N LEU A 19 2.36 -2.42 10.43
CA LEU A 19 1.79 -3.02 9.22
C LEU A 19 1.63 -1.98 8.11
N SER A 20 1.04 -0.82 8.44
CA SER A 20 0.88 0.29 7.50
C SER A 20 2.23 0.73 6.92
N ASN A 21 3.24 0.93 7.77
CA ASN A 21 4.58 1.32 7.34
C ASN A 21 5.24 0.28 6.41
N ARG A 22 5.06 -1.01 6.70
CA ARG A 22 5.59 -2.09 5.87
C ARG A 22 4.92 -2.14 4.50
N LEU A 23 3.60 -1.98 4.45
CA LEU A 23 2.83 -1.97 3.20
C LEU A 23 3.22 -0.77 2.33
N ASP A 24 3.35 0.41 2.94
CA ASP A 24 3.87 1.61 2.26
C ASP A 24 5.27 1.37 1.68
N GLY A 25 6.15 0.70 2.45
CA GLY A 25 7.47 0.28 1.98
C GLY A 25 7.43 -0.68 0.78
N VAL A 26 6.45 -1.58 0.70
CA VAL A 26 6.25 -2.48 -0.45
C VAL A 26 5.88 -1.67 -1.68
N VAL A 27 4.91 -0.77 -1.58
CA VAL A 27 4.46 0.06 -2.71
C VAL A 27 5.60 0.94 -3.24
N LYS A 28 6.41 1.53 -2.35
CA LYS A 28 7.60 2.28 -2.74
C LYS A 28 8.61 1.41 -3.50
N LYS A 29 8.84 0.17 -3.07
CA LYS A 29 9.74 -0.76 -3.77
C LYS A 29 9.18 -1.20 -5.13
N MET A 30 7.87 -1.39 -5.25
CA MET A 30 7.20 -1.67 -6.53
C MET A 30 7.47 -0.53 -7.52
N ALA A 31 7.22 0.72 -7.11
CA ALA A 31 7.46 1.87 -7.98
C ALA A 31 8.94 2.04 -8.36
N ASN A 32 9.87 1.87 -7.42
CA ASN A 32 11.31 1.91 -7.73
C ASN A 32 11.72 0.79 -8.70
N THR A 33 11.12 -0.38 -8.58
CA THR A 33 11.38 -1.50 -9.48
C THR A 33 10.87 -1.20 -10.88
N LEU A 34 9.64 -0.70 -11.01
CA LEU A 34 9.07 -0.28 -12.29
C LEU A 34 9.86 0.87 -12.93
N LEU A 35 10.28 1.87 -12.14
CA LEU A 35 11.10 2.96 -12.65
C LEU A 35 12.44 2.46 -13.20
N ARG A 36 13.10 1.53 -12.50
CA ARG A 36 14.43 1.03 -12.91
C ARG A 36 14.41 0.01 -14.04
N THR A 37 13.28 -0.67 -14.25
CA THR A 37 13.14 -1.76 -15.24
C THR A 37 12.23 -1.38 -16.41
N GLY A 38 11.47 -0.31 -16.28
CA GLY A 38 10.54 0.18 -17.30
C GLY A 38 11.27 0.67 -18.54
N ARG A 39 11.12 -0.07 -19.64
CA ARG A 39 11.66 0.31 -20.96
C ARG A 39 10.78 1.32 -21.70
N SER A 40 9.71 1.81 -21.07
CA SER A 40 8.79 2.79 -21.66
C SER A 40 9.28 4.21 -21.38
N GLY A 41 9.42 5.02 -22.44
CA GLY A 41 9.74 6.45 -22.31
C GLY A 41 8.70 7.22 -21.49
N VAL A 42 7.43 6.79 -21.54
CA VAL A 42 6.33 7.39 -20.76
C VAL A 42 6.48 7.06 -19.27
N LEU A 43 6.85 5.82 -18.91
CA LEU A 43 7.17 5.46 -17.53
C LEU A 43 8.45 6.13 -17.02
N ASN A 44 9.49 6.19 -17.85
CA ASN A 44 10.83 6.54 -17.39
C ASN A 44 11.09 8.06 -17.42
N MET A 45 10.43 8.80 -18.31
CA MET A 45 10.58 10.27 -18.42
C MET A 45 9.41 11.04 -17.82
N ALA A 46 8.17 10.61 -18.04
CA ALA A 46 6.99 11.31 -17.52
C ALA A 46 6.53 10.78 -16.16
N ARG A 47 7.09 9.64 -15.70
CA ARG A 47 6.61 8.87 -14.54
C ARG A 47 5.08 8.68 -14.57
N ASP A 48 4.51 8.44 -15.74
CA ASP A 48 3.06 8.24 -15.86
C ASP A 48 2.67 6.81 -15.46
N PHE A 49 2.78 6.52 -14.15
CA PHE A 49 2.38 5.26 -13.53
C PHE A 49 2.17 5.44 -12.03
N SER A 50 1.30 4.62 -11.43
CA SER A 50 1.13 4.56 -9.97
C SER A 50 1.22 3.11 -9.49
N CYS A 51 1.53 2.91 -8.21
CA CYS A 51 1.47 1.61 -7.56
C CYS A 51 0.58 1.72 -6.33
N CYS A 52 -0.30 0.75 -6.12
CA CYS A 52 -1.16 0.70 -4.95
C CYS A 52 -1.42 -0.73 -4.49
N ILE A 53 -1.83 -0.85 -3.22
CA ILE A 53 -2.38 -2.07 -2.64
C ILE A 53 -3.83 -1.78 -2.28
N VAL A 54 -4.70 -2.73 -2.62
CA VAL A 54 -6.14 -2.68 -2.31
C VAL A 54 -6.52 -3.83 -1.39
N THR A 55 -7.56 -3.63 -0.59
CA THR A 55 -8.18 -4.70 0.20
C THR A 55 -8.98 -5.65 -0.70
N ALA A 56 -9.42 -6.78 -0.16
CA ALA A 56 -10.31 -7.70 -0.89
C ALA A 56 -11.62 -7.03 -1.32
N ASP A 57 -12.06 -6.01 -0.58
CA ASP A 57 -13.23 -5.19 -0.87
C ASP A 57 -12.93 -4.00 -1.81
N HIS A 58 -11.79 -4.03 -2.50
CA HIS A 58 -11.38 -3.01 -3.47
C HIS A 58 -11.17 -1.61 -2.87
N GLN A 59 -10.96 -1.53 -1.56
CA GLN A 59 -10.65 -0.26 -0.90
C GLN A 59 -9.14 0.02 -1.00
N LEU A 60 -8.79 1.27 -1.32
CA LEU A 60 -7.40 1.69 -1.40
C LEU A 60 -6.76 1.67 -0.01
N LEU A 61 -5.72 0.85 0.16
CA LEU A 61 -5.02 0.72 1.44
C LEU A 61 -3.78 1.63 1.49
N THR A 62 -2.98 1.61 0.43
CA THR A 62 -1.82 2.49 0.27
C THR A 62 -1.51 2.66 -1.21
N ALA A 63 -1.07 3.84 -1.60
CA ALA A 63 -0.61 4.16 -2.94
C ALA A 63 0.67 4.99 -2.86
N THR A 64 1.55 4.83 -3.84
CA THR A 64 2.63 5.78 -4.07
C THR A 64 2.23 6.67 -5.23
N GLU A 65 2.25 7.96 -4.98
CA GLU A 65 1.93 8.97 -5.97
C GLU A 65 3.07 9.07 -6.98
N SER A 66 2.70 9.35 -8.23
CA SER A 66 3.65 9.77 -9.24
C SER A 66 3.25 11.12 -9.78
N LEU A 67 4.15 12.08 -9.51
CA LEU A 67 4.02 13.53 -9.64
C LEU A 67 2.74 14.14 -9.03
N PRO A 68 2.86 15.25 -8.26
CA PRO A 68 1.71 16.11 -8.07
C PRO A 68 1.34 16.71 -9.43
N ILE A 69 0.11 16.45 -9.89
CA ILE A 69 -0.51 17.23 -10.96
C ILE A 69 -0.73 18.68 -10.51
#